data_AF-A0A940SIV3-F1
#
_entry.id   AF-A0A940SIV3-F1
#
_cell.length_a   1.000
_cell.length_b   1.000
_cell.length_c   1.000
_cell.angle_alpha   90.00
_cell.angle_beta   90.00
_cell.angle_gamma   90.00
#
_symmetry.space_group_name_H-M   'P 1'
#
loop_
_entity.id
_entity.type
_entity.pdbx_description
1 polymer ?
#
loop_
_entity_poly.entity_id
_entity_poly.type
_entity_poly.pdbx_seq_one_letter_code
_entity_poly.pdbx_strand_id
1 'polypeptide(L)'
;SSQLDCAGCALKDQCCPNTPMRKIARSVHESARDKARAIAKTPAYRQSRKDRKKVEIPFAHLKRVMKLDRLRLRGPSGAHDEFLLAATAQNLRR
;
A
#
# COMPACT_ATOMS: atom_id res chain seq x y z
N SER A 1 7.51 22.03 -19.37
CA SER A 1 7.60 22.18 -20.82
C SER A 1 6.82 23.38 -21.23
N SER A 2 7.35 24.15 -22.17
CA SER A 2 6.65 25.20 -22.89
C SER A 2 6.42 24.78 -24.34
N GLN A 3 5.64 25.55 -25.08
CA GLN A 3 5.46 25.34 -26.53
C GLN A 3 6.76 25.59 -27.32
N LEU A 4 7.61 26.51 -26.85
CA LEU A 4 8.92 26.78 -27.43
C LEU A 4 9.85 25.56 -27.27
N ASP A 5 9.88 24.97 -26.08
CA ASP A 5 10.68 23.75 -25.81
C ASP A 5 10.22 22.57 -26.69
N CYS A 6 8.91 22.50 -26.98
CA CYS A 6 8.33 21.43 -27.79
C CYS A 6 8.45 21.68 -29.30
N ALA A 7 8.63 22.92 -29.77
CA ALA A 7 8.61 23.25 -31.20
C ALA A 7 9.76 22.59 -32.00
N GLY A 8 10.96 22.53 -31.43
CA GLY A 8 12.13 21.88 -32.03
C GLY A 8 12.43 20.46 -31.51
N CYS A 9 11.52 19.88 -30.72
CA CYS A 9 11.75 18.58 -30.08
C CYS A 9 11.46 17.42 -31.05
N ALA A 10 12.46 16.61 -31.39
CA ALA A 10 12.30 15.43 -32.24
C ALA A 10 11.31 14.37 -31.70
N LEU A 11 11.01 14.40 -30.40
CA LEU A 11 10.07 13.48 -29.76
C LEU A 11 8.65 14.07 -29.61
N LYS A 12 8.41 15.28 -30.13
CA LYS A 12 7.12 15.98 -29.96
C LYS A 12 5.95 15.12 -30.44
N ASP A 13 6.06 14.51 -31.62
CA ASP A 13 4.98 13.72 -32.21
C ASP A 13 4.65 12.47 -31.40
N GLN A 14 5.63 11.90 -30.68
CA GLN A 14 5.42 10.75 -29.81
C GLN A 14 4.81 11.14 -28.45
N CYS A 15 5.22 12.27 -27.87
CA CYS A 15 4.81 12.66 -26.52
C CYS A 15 3.63 13.65 -26.45
N CYS A 16 3.32 14.33 -27.56
CA CYS A 16 2.32 15.38 -27.66
C CYS A 16 1.47 15.26 -28.96
N PRO A 17 0.92 14.08 -29.31
CA PRO A 17 0.32 13.85 -30.63
C PRO A 17 -0.85 14.82 -30.96
N ASN A 18 -1.61 15.23 -29.94
CA ASN A 18 -2.80 16.06 -30.10
C ASN A 18 -2.71 17.41 -29.35
N THR A 19 -1.51 17.80 -28.89
CA THR A 19 -1.36 19.00 -28.06
C THR A 19 -0.12 19.80 -28.47
N PRO A 20 -0.16 21.15 -28.45
CA PRO A 20 0.96 21.97 -28.88
C PRO A 20 2.22 21.81 -28.00
N MET A 21 2.04 21.33 -26.76
CA MET A 21 3.11 21.11 -25.80
C MET A 21 2.75 20.01 -24.80
N ARG A 22 3.78 19.40 -24.20
CA ARG A 22 3.61 18.34 -23.20
C ARG A 22 2.98 18.90 -21.93
N LYS A 23 1.84 18.36 -21.53
CA LYS A 23 1.20 18.64 -20.23
C LYS A 23 1.28 17.39 -19.36
N ILE A 24 1.79 17.54 -18.15
CA ILE A 24 1.84 16.47 -17.14
C ILE A 24 1.07 16.97 -15.93
N ALA A 25 -0.08 16.36 -15.66
CA ALA A 25 -0.80 16.60 -14.42
C ALA A 25 -0.05 15.93 -13.27
N ARG A 26 0.52 16.73 -12.37
CA ARG A 26 1.12 16.26 -11.12
C ARG A 26 0.22 16.63 -9.96
N SER A 27 0.14 15.74 -8.98
CA SER A 27 -0.58 16.02 -7.74
C SER A 27 0.14 17.09 -6.93
N VAL A 28 -0.62 17.86 -6.17
CA VAL A 28 -0.06 18.77 -5.14
C VAL A 28 0.76 18.00 -4.08
N HIS A 29 0.48 16.71 -3.90
CA HIS A 29 1.20 15.82 -2.98
C HIS A 29 2.23 14.93 -3.69
N GLU A 30 2.69 15.30 -4.89
CA GLU A 30 3.62 14.47 -5.65
C GLU A 30 4.93 14.22 -4.89
N SER A 31 5.41 15.20 -4.12
CA SER A 31 6.59 15.05 -3.26
C SER A 31 6.46 13.94 -2.22
N ALA A 32 5.27 13.79 -1.61
CA ALA A 32 4.98 12.72 -0.68
C ALA A 32 4.93 11.35 -1.39
N ARG A 33 4.36 11.30 -2.60
CA ARG A 33 4.32 10.08 -3.41
C ARG A 33 5.71 9.65 -3.89
N ASP A 34 6.56 10.61 -4.24
CA ASP A 34 7.96 10.34 -4.62
C ASP A 34 8.74 9.72 -3.47
N LYS A 35 8.57 10.22 -2.24
CA LYS A 35 9.12 9.58 -1.04
C LYS A 35 8.63 8.14 -0.87
N ALA A 36 7.33 7.91 -0.99
CA ALA A 36 6.75 6.57 -0.88
C ALA A 36 7.28 5.62 -1.98
N ARG A 37 7.41 6.09 -3.23
CA ARG A 37 7.98 5.33 -4.35
C ARG A 37 9.46 5.03 -4.14
N ALA A 38 10.23 5.97 -3.58
CA ALA A 38 11.64 5.75 -3.26
C ALA A 38 11.79 4.66 -2.19
N ILE A 39 11.02 4.73 -1.11
CA ILE A 39 11.00 3.69 -0.06
C ILE A 39 10.64 2.33 -0.66
N ALA A 40 9.64 2.28 -1.55
CA ALA A 40 9.18 1.04 -2.15
C ALA A 40 10.25 0.29 -2.97
N LYS A 41 11.26 1.00 -3.48
CA LYS A 41 12.38 0.42 -4.24
C LYS A 41 13.48 -0.16 -3.35
N THR A 42 13.46 0.11 -2.06
CA THR A 42 14.52 -0.34 -1.15
C THR A 42 14.45 -1.86 -0.87
N PRO A 43 15.60 -2.53 -0.67
CA PRO A 43 15.62 -3.93 -0.22
C PRO A 43 14.91 -4.12 1.12
N ALA A 44 15.04 -3.16 2.04
CA ALA A 44 14.40 -3.20 3.36
C ALA A 44 12.87 -3.22 3.23
N TYR A 45 12.29 -2.40 2.35
CA TYR A 45 10.85 -2.42 2.10
C TYR A 45 10.39 -3.73 1.47
N ARG A 46 11.18 -4.30 0.54
CA ARG A 46 10.89 -5.63 -0.03
C ARG A 46 10.83 -6.70 1.06
N GLN A 47 11.76 -6.67 2.01
CA GLN A 47 11.78 -7.60 3.13
C GLN A 47 10.58 -7.37 4.06
N SER A 48 10.33 -6.11 4.47
CA SER A 48 9.15 -5.73 5.27
C SER A 48 7.84 -6.20 4.64
N ARG A 49 7.70 -6.11 3.31
CA ARG A 49 6.52 -6.61 2.59
C ARG A 49 6.35 -8.13 2.67
N LYS A 50 7.44 -8.90 2.68
CA LYS A 50 7.40 -10.34 2.90
C LYS A 50 7.01 -10.65 4.35
N ASP A 51 7.58 -9.92 5.31
CA ASP A 51 7.30 -10.12 6.73
C ASP A 51 5.86 -9.75 7.10
N ARG A 52 5.27 -8.72 6.48
CA ARG A 52 3.85 -8.38 6.64
C ARG A 52 2.91 -9.54 6.38
N LYS A 53 3.22 -10.42 5.42
CA LYS A 53 2.39 -11.61 5.14
C LYS A 53 2.32 -12.56 6.35
N LYS A 54 3.34 -12.60 7.20
CA LYS A 54 3.36 -13.41 8.42
C LYS A 54 2.28 -12.98 9.41
N VAL A 55 1.86 -11.71 9.36
CA VAL A 55 0.84 -11.12 10.24
C VAL A 55 -0.50 -11.01 9.51
N GLU A 56 -0.52 -10.45 8.31
CA GLU A 56 -1.75 -10.17 7.56
C GLU A 56 -2.54 -11.43 7.22
N ILE A 57 -1.86 -12.53 6.85
CA ILE A 57 -2.53 -13.78 6.48
C ILE A 57 -3.22 -14.43 7.70
N PRO A 58 -2.56 -14.62 8.86
CA PRO A 58 -3.24 -15.06 10.07
C PRO A 58 -4.42 -14.16 10.48
N PHE A 59 -4.27 -12.84 10.42
CA PHE A 59 -5.38 -11.93 10.72
C PHE A 59 -6.56 -12.10 9.75
N ALA A 60 -6.29 -12.34 8.46
CA ALA A 60 -7.35 -12.64 7.50
C ALA A 60 -8.05 -13.98 7.81
N HIS A 61 -7.29 -14.99 8.24
CA HIS A 61 -7.84 -16.29 8.66
C HIS A 61 -8.70 -16.18 9.92
N LEU A 62 -8.24 -15.44 10.94
CA LEU A 62 -9.00 -15.15 12.15
C LEU A 62 -10.38 -14.56 11.81
N LYS A 63 -10.43 -13.55 10.93
CA LYS A 63 -11.69 -12.92 10.53
C LYS A 63 -12.56 -13.87 9.70
N ARG A 64 -12.03 -14.41 8.59
CA ARG A 64 -12.84 -15.13 7.61
C ARG A 64 -13.25 -16.53 8.03
N VAL A 65 -12.35 -17.23 8.72
CA VAL A 65 -12.52 -18.65 9.05
C VAL A 65 -13.00 -18.84 10.48
N MET A 66 -12.40 -18.14 11.45
CA MET A 66 -12.83 -18.20 12.85
C MET A 66 -13.96 -17.21 13.18
N LYS A 67 -14.40 -16.41 12.20
CA LYS A 67 -15.51 -15.45 12.34
C LYS A 67 -15.33 -14.46 13.48
N LEU A 68 -14.08 -14.05 13.74
CA LEU A 68 -13.75 -12.99 14.69
C LEU A 68 -14.03 -11.61 14.06
N ASP A 69 -15.31 -11.33 13.81
CA ASP A 69 -15.78 -10.10 13.16
C ASP A 69 -16.11 -8.99 14.18
N ARG A 70 -16.36 -9.37 15.44
CA ARG A 70 -16.61 -8.45 16.55
C ARG A 70 -16.05 -9.00 17.85
N LEU A 71 -15.61 -8.08 18.71
CA LEU A 71 -15.26 -8.37 20.09
C LEU A 71 -16.52 -8.32 20.96
N ARG A 72 -16.66 -9.28 21.87
CA ARG A 72 -17.82 -9.40 22.76
C ARG A 72 -17.57 -8.76 24.12
N LEU A 73 -16.33 -8.75 24.58
CA LEU A 73 -15.90 -8.17 25.83
C LEU A 73 -15.60 -6.68 25.63
N ARG A 74 -15.92 -5.88 26.66
CA ARG A 74 -15.71 -4.43 26.64
C ARG A 74 -14.31 -4.07 27.15
N GLY A 75 -13.77 -3.00 26.59
CA GLY A 75 -12.51 -2.40 27.01
C GLY A 75 -11.26 -3.10 26.46
N PRO A 76 -10.07 -2.48 26.61
CA PRO A 76 -8.81 -3.00 26.06
C PRO A 76 -8.44 -4.38 26.60
N SER A 77 -8.69 -4.65 27.89
CA SER A 77 -8.42 -5.95 28.51
C SER A 77 -9.28 -7.06 27.90
N GLY A 78 -10.59 -6.82 27.74
CA GLY A 78 -11.48 -7.78 27.09
C GLY A 78 -11.08 -8.07 25.64
N ALA A 79 -10.71 -7.02 24.90
CA ALA A 79 -10.19 -7.16 23.54
C ALA A 79 -8.92 -8.02 23.49
N HIS A 80 -7.99 -7.79 24.42
CA HIS A 80 -6.75 -8.55 24.54
C HIS A 80 -7.03 -10.04 24.76
N ASP A 81 -7.91 -10.38 25.69
CA ASP A 81 -8.21 -11.77 26.03
C ASP A 81 -8.87 -12.52 24.87
N GLU A 82 -9.81 -11.89 24.18
CA GLU A 82 -10.44 -12.46 22.98
C GLU A 82 -9.43 -12.72 21.86
N PHE A 83 -8.56 -11.74 21.59
CA PHE A 83 -7.51 -11.91 20.58
C PHE A 83 -6.49 -12.98 20.98
N LEU A 84 -6.13 -13.07 22.25
CA LEU A 84 -5.18 -14.07 22.75
C LEU A 84 -5.73 -15.49 22.57
N LEU A 85 -7.00 -15.72 22.92
CA LEU A 85 -7.66 -17.00 22.71
C LEU A 85 -7.77 -17.35 21.22
N ALA A 86 -8.21 -16.40 20.39
CA ALA A 86 -8.36 -16.62 18.96
C ALA A 86 -7.01 -16.88 18.28
N ALA A 87 -5.96 -16.15 18.65
CA ALA A 87 -4.60 -16.37 18.15
C ALA A 87 -4.04 -17.72 18.58
N THR A 88 -4.28 -18.14 19.84
CA THR A 88 -3.88 -19.45 20.35
C THR A 88 -4.51 -20.57 19.52
N ALA A 89 -5.84 -20.52 19.33
CA ALA A 89 -6.54 -21.51 18.51
C ALA A 89 -6.09 -21.49 17.05
N GLN A 90 -5.81 -20.32 16.47
CA GLN A 90 -5.27 -20.19 15.11
C GLN A 90 -3.86 -20.79 14.98
N ASN A 91 -3.03 -20.66 16.01
CA ASN A 91 -1.67 -21.24 16.04
C ASN A 91 -1.70 -22.76 16.17
N LEU A 92 -2.61 -23.32 16.98
CA LEU A 92 -2.79 -24.77 17.13
C LEU A 92 -3.29 -25.47 15.86
N ARG A 93 -3.92 -24.71 14.96
CA ARG A 93 -4.47 -25.22 13.71
C ARG A 93 -3.47 -25.24 12.54
N ARG A 94 -2.32 -24.56 12.70
CA ARG A 94 -1.24 -24.60 11.70
C ARG A 94 -0.56 -25.94 11.69
#